data_AF-A0A7E6EIK0-F1
#
_entry.id   AF-A0A7E6EIK0-F1
#
_cell.length_a   1.000
_cell.length_b   1.000
_cell.length_c   1.000
_cell.angle_alpha   90.00
_cell.angle_beta   90.00
_cell.angle_gamma   90.00
#
_symmetry.space_group_name_H-M   'P 1'
#
loop_
_entity.id
_entity.type
_entity.pdbx_description
1 polymer ?
#
loop_
_entity_poly.entity_id
_entity_poly.type
_entity_poly.pdbx_seq_one_letter_code
_entity_poly.pdbx_strand_id
1 'polypeptide(L)'
;MVTVHLCRADVQKIAGSTVLPVAGVQKIARSAVMPVVIPSLEELKTKTEIELEDMYHGFLNNVQVKCNKIVRVGSIGDGGWNVCLDVKWYPTKPCLVYSFGIGRDSTFDVGMKNIFGCEVHSFDPFEKKIPNRELLNFHDIGISNKSGIDGGRQFMTLRDTRKHLNHTNKDISILKMDVESSEWRFLTAN
;
A
#
# COMPACT_ATOMS: atom_id res chain seq x y z
N MET A 1 9.54 8.59 -4.38
CA MET A 1 9.46 7.19 -4.01
C MET A 1 8.10 6.73 -4.48
N VAL A 2 8.03 5.85 -5.49
CA VAL A 2 6.79 5.07 -5.68
C VAL A 2 6.73 4.23 -4.43
N THR A 3 5.90 4.61 -3.47
CA THR A 3 5.44 3.65 -2.50
C THR A 3 4.12 3.11 -3.04
N VAL A 4 4.25 2.03 -3.79
CA VAL A 4 3.18 1.08 -4.07
C VAL A 4 3.79 -0.20 -3.50
N HIS A 5 3.85 -0.37 -2.19
CA HIS A 5 2.74 -0.72 -1.30
C HIS A 5 2.86 0.09 -0.01
N LEU A 6 1.81 0.80 0.37
CA LEU A 6 1.87 1.66 1.54
C LEU A 6 1.34 0.95 2.79
N CYS A 7 1.91 -0.21 3.07
CA CYS A 7 1.82 -0.92 4.34
C CYS A 7 2.62 -0.16 5.39
N ARG A 8 1.96 0.28 6.47
CA ARG A 8 2.63 0.79 7.65
C ARG A 8 3.15 -0.40 8.47
N ALA A 9 4.45 -0.66 8.42
CA ALA A 9 5.10 -1.41 9.50
C ALA A 9 5.44 -0.39 10.59
N ASP A 10 4.67 -0.37 11.67
CA ASP A 10 4.98 0.44 12.86
C ASP A 10 6.32 -0.02 13.45
N VAL A 11 7.40 0.70 13.12
CA VAL A 11 8.67 0.63 13.86
C VAL A 11 8.72 1.80 14.83
N GLN A 12 7.97 1.70 15.93
CA GLN A 12 8.19 2.52 17.12
C GLN A 12 8.72 1.66 18.27
N LYS A 13 10.06 1.69 18.42
CA LYS A 13 10.84 1.86 19.67
C LYS A 13 12.11 1.02 19.64
N ILE A 14 13.23 1.64 19.25
CA ILE A 14 14.49 1.46 19.98
C ILE A 14 15.09 2.86 20.18
N ALA A 15 14.95 3.36 21.40
CA ALA A 15 15.70 4.49 21.89
C ALA A 15 17.16 4.05 22.10
N GLY A 16 18.13 4.85 21.66
CA GLY A 16 19.53 4.59 21.99
C GLY A 16 20.58 5.29 21.13
N SER A 17 21.02 6.45 21.62
CA SER A 17 22.43 6.89 21.62
C SER A 17 23.09 7.57 20.40
N THR A 18 23.58 8.77 20.73
CA THR A 18 24.82 9.45 20.31
C THR A 18 24.93 10.15 18.96
N VAL A 19 24.99 11.47 19.06
CA VAL A 19 25.52 12.47 18.10
C VAL A 19 26.99 12.17 17.80
N LEU A 20 27.45 12.35 16.54
CA LEU A 20 28.80 12.79 16.13
C LEU A 20 28.91 12.89 14.58
N PRO A 21 29.91 13.61 14.01
CA PRO A 21 29.80 14.95 13.45
C PRO A 21 29.75 15.03 11.90
N VAL A 22 29.46 16.24 11.41
CA VAL A 22 29.42 16.62 10.00
C VAL A 22 30.84 16.60 9.39
N ALA A 23 31.08 15.74 8.39
CA ALA A 23 32.23 15.87 7.50
C ALA A 23 31.97 15.20 6.14
N GLY A 24 32.20 15.96 5.06
CA GLY A 24 32.49 15.42 3.72
C GLY A 24 31.29 15.26 2.78
N VAL A 25 31.12 16.21 1.88
CA VAL A 25 30.37 16.00 0.63
C VAL A 25 31.19 15.04 -0.24
N GLN A 26 30.99 13.75 -0.06
CA GLN A 26 31.46 12.74 -1.01
C GLN A 26 30.32 12.49 -2.00
N LYS A 27 30.59 12.75 -3.29
CA LYS A 27 29.72 12.35 -4.40
C LYS A 27 29.52 10.84 -4.34
N ILE A 28 28.44 10.40 -3.70
CA ILE A 28 28.01 9.01 -3.74
C ILE A 28 27.58 8.76 -5.19
N ALA A 29 28.33 7.91 -5.88
CA ALA A 29 27.98 7.39 -7.18
C ALA A 29 26.51 6.96 -7.14
N ARG A 30 25.73 7.37 -8.14
CA ARG A 30 24.30 7.02 -8.26
C ARG A 30 24.20 5.50 -8.32
N SER A 31 24.01 4.86 -7.17
CA SER A 31 23.80 3.42 -7.08
C SER A 31 22.60 3.10 -7.95
N ALA A 32 22.83 2.30 -8.98
CA ALA A 32 21.76 1.79 -9.81
C ALA A 32 20.81 1.02 -8.90
N VAL A 33 19.53 1.39 -8.89
CA VAL A 33 18.50 0.60 -8.21
C VAL A 33 18.51 -0.77 -8.90
N MET A 34 18.97 -1.81 -8.19
CA MET A 34 18.89 -3.16 -8.71
C MET A 34 17.42 -3.52 -8.92
N PRO A 35 17.07 -4.18 -10.04
CA PRO A 35 15.69 -4.58 -10.27
C PRO A 35 15.25 -5.51 -9.14
N VAL A 36 14.14 -5.15 -8.51
CA VAL A 36 13.48 -6.02 -7.55
C VAL A 36 13.00 -7.27 -8.28
N VAL A 37 13.61 -8.41 -7.98
CA VAL A 37 13.18 -9.72 -8.46
C VAL A 37 12.23 -10.29 -7.42
N ILE A 38 10.94 -10.33 -7.76
CA ILE A 38 9.93 -10.99 -6.92
C ILE A 38 10.08 -12.50 -7.17
N PRO A 39 10.32 -13.33 -6.13
CA PRO A 39 10.44 -14.77 -6.29
C PRO A 39 9.15 -15.40 -6.81
N SER A 40 9.29 -16.54 -7.47
CA SER A 40 8.14 -17.36 -7.88
C SER A 40 7.38 -17.92 -6.68
N LEU A 41 6.09 -18.25 -6.88
CA LEU A 41 5.28 -18.89 -5.83
C LEU A 41 5.91 -20.20 -5.32
N GLU A 42 6.58 -20.95 -6.19
CA GLU A 42 7.25 -22.19 -5.80
C GLU A 42 8.47 -21.92 -4.93
N GLU A 43 9.25 -20.87 -5.23
CA GLU A 43 10.34 -20.44 -4.35
C GLU A 43 9.82 -19.96 -2.99
N LEU A 44 8.75 -19.16 -2.97
CA LEU A 44 8.15 -18.66 -1.73
C LEU A 44 7.64 -19.80 -0.83
N LYS A 45 7.04 -20.85 -1.39
CA LYS A 45 6.58 -22.03 -0.62
C LYS A 45 7.70 -22.81 0.05
N THR A 46 8.94 -22.68 -0.41
CA THR A 46 10.09 -23.34 0.21
C THR A 46 10.70 -22.57 1.37
N LYS A 47 10.25 -21.33 1.62
CA LYS A 47 10.78 -20.45 2.65
C LYS A 47 10.09 -20.65 4.00
N THR A 48 10.87 -20.47 5.06
CA THR A 48 10.35 -20.36 6.42
C THR A 48 9.62 -19.03 6.63
N GLU A 49 8.77 -18.95 7.66
CA GLU A 49 8.05 -17.73 8.01
C GLU A 49 9.00 -16.54 8.27
N ILE A 50 10.13 -16.78 8.93
CA ILE A 50 11.16 -15.77 9.19
C ILE A 50 11.81 -15.28 7.89
N GLU A 51 12.14 -16.18 6.96
CA GLU A 51 12.69 -15.79 5.67
C GLU A 51 11.69 -14.99 4.83
N LEU A 52 10.41 -15.37 4.86
CA LEU A 52 9.36 -14.62 4.17
C LEU A 52 9.20 -13.21 4.76
N GLU A 53 9.25 -13.10 6.09
CA GLU A 53 9.22 -11.83 6.80
C GLU A 53 10.42 -10.94 6.41
N ASP A 54 11.64 -11.46 6.50
CA ASP A 54 12.86 -10.73 6.12
C ASP A 54 12.84 -10.28 4.66
N MET A 55 12.38 -11.15 3.75
CA MET A 55 12.24 -10.82 2.34
C MET A 55 11.21 -9.70 2.13
N TYR A 56 10.06 -9.79 2.80
CA TYR A 56 9.02 -8.76 2.70
C TYR A 56 9.50 -7.42 3.26
N HIS A 57 10.10 -7.40 4.46
CA HIS A 57 10.70 -6.19 5.02
C HIS A 57 11.76 -5.62 4.11
N GLY A 58 12.59 -6.49 3.51
CA GLY A 58 13.56 -6.10 2.50
C GLY A 58 12.89 -5.44 1.30
N PHE A 59 11.79 -5.98 0.78
CA PHE A 59 11.09 -5.38 -0.36
C PHE A 59 10.44 -4.04 -0.03
N LEU A 60 9.87 -3.88 1.17
CA LEU A 60 9.21 -2.64 1.58
C LEU A 60 10.19 -1.52 1.94
N ASN A 61 11.31 -1.87 2.57
CA ASN A 61 12.30 -0.88 3.02
C ASN A 61 13.28 -0.46 1.93
N ASN A 62 13.26 -1.12 0.77
CA ASN A 62 14.11 -0.77 -0.37
C ASN A 62 13.35 0.00 -1.45
N VAL A 63 14.00 1.01 -2.01
CA VAL A 63 13.44 1.77 -3.13
C VAL A 63 13.38 0.88 -4.37
N GLN A 64 12.18 0.46 -4.74
CA GLN A 64 11.97 -0.41 -5.90
C GLN A 64 11.97 0.37 -7.23
N VAL A 65 11.50 1.62 -7.19
CA VAL A 65 11.40 2.50 -8.35
C VAL A 65 11.81 3.92 -7.99
N LYS A 66 12.74 4.48 -8.78
CA LYS A 66 13.05 5.90 -8.71
C LYS A 66 11.93 6.70 -9.37
N CYS A 67 11.24 7.51 -8.57
CA CYS A 67 10.24 8.46 -9.04
C CYS A 67 10.82 9.88 -8.98
N ASN A 68 10.73 10.62 -10.07
CA ASN A 68 11.23 11.98 -10.15
C ASN A 68 10.15 13.02 -9.81
N LYS A 69 8.88 12.69 -10.02
CA LYS A 69 7.73 13.56 -9.73
C LYS A 69 6.83 12.92 -8.70
N ILE A 70 6.95 13.31 -7.43
CA ILE A 70 6.15 12.77 -6.33
C ILE A 70 5.20 13.85 -5.85
N VAL A 71 3.94 13.51 -5.68
CA VAL A 71 2.92 14.40 -5.11
C VAL A 71 2.25 13.71 -3.94
N ARG A 72 2.09 14.43 -2.83
CA ARG A 72 1.26 13.99 -1.72
C ARG A 72 -0.20 14.28 -2.05
N VAL A 73 -1.02 13.25 -2.06
CA VAL A 73 -2.47 13.33 -2.27
C VAL A 73 -3.15 13.08 -0.93
N GLY A 74 -4.08 13.95 -0.53
CA GLY A 74 -4.73 13.90 0.78
C GLY A 74 -4.06 14.79 1.84
N SER A 75 -4.37 14.56 3.10
CA SER A 75 -3.96 15.41 4.23
C SER A 75 -2.46 15.31 4.53
N ILE A 76 -1.92 16.22 5.34
CA ILE A 76 -0.49 16.18 5.73
C ILE A 76 -0.22 14.98 6.67
N GLY A 77 -1.20 14.55 7.45
CA GLY A 77 -1.12 13.39 8.36
C GLY A 77 -1.50 12.07 7.68
N ASP A 78 -2.00 11.12 8.46
CA ASP A 78 -2.23 9.72 8.04
C ASP A 78 -3.20 9.56 6.84
N GLY A 79 -4.04 10.57 6.57
CA GLY A 79 -4.93 10.58 5.41
C GLY A 79 -4.29 10.93 4.08
N GLY A 80 -2.99 11.20 4.02
CA GLY A 80 -2.29 11.52 2.78
C GLY A 80 -1.16 10.56 2.41
N TRP A 81 -1.01 10.33 1.10
CA TRP A 81 -0.06 9.37 0.57
C TRP A 81 0.65 9.89 -0.67
N ASN A 82 1.90 9.44 -0.86
CA ASN A 82 2.74 9.89 -1.96
C ASN A 82 2.45 9.08 -3.22
N VAL A 83 2.09 9.76 -4.30
CA VAL A 83 1.82 9.20 -5.62
C VAL A 83 2.92 9.62 -6.58
N CYS A 84 3.40 8.68 -7.39
CA CYS A 84 4.37 8.96 -8.44
C CYS A 84 3.68 9.40 -9.73
N LEU A 85 4.14 10.51 -10.30
CA LEU A 85 3.61 11.13 -11.51
C LEU A 85 4.62 11.10 -12.67
N ASP A 86 5.63 10.23 -12.58
CA ASP A 86 6.47 9.93 -13.75
C ASP A 86 5.59 9.29 -14.83
N VAL A 87 5.91 9.55 -16.11
CA VAL A 87 5.05 9.18 -17.25
C VAL A 87 4.61 7.71 -17.23
N LYS A 88 5.51 6.81 -16.83
CA LYS A 88 5.23 5.36 -16.75
C LYS A 88 4.21 4.98 -15.66
N TRP A 89 4.09 5.78 -14.60
CA TRP A 89 3.31 5.47 -13.40
C TRP A 89 2.15 6.44 -13.16
N TYR A 90 1.95 7.39 -14.08
CA TYR A 90 0.91 8.39 -13.95
C TYR A 90 -0.48 7.72 -13.95
N PRO A 91 -1.40 8.08 -13.04
CA PRO A 91 -2.74 7.47 -12.97
C PRO A 91 -3.63 7.97 -14.13
N THR A 92 -3.41 7.47 -15.34
CA THR A 92 -4.20 7.80 -16.53
C THR A 92 -5.49 6.99 -16.59
N LYS A 93 -6.60 7.61 -17.02
CA LYS A 93 -7.88 6.91 -17.18
C LYS A 93 -7.83 5.88 -18.33
N PRO A 94 -8.51 4.72 -18.19
CA PRO A 94 -9.19 4.25 -16.98
C PRO A 94 -8.17 3.85 -15.90
N CYS A 95 -8.34 4.37 -14.68
CA CYS A 95 -7.51 4.03 -13.53
C CYS A 95 -8.37 3.53 -12.37
N LEU A 96 -7.94 2.43 -11.78
CA LEU A 96 -8.61 1.77 -10.66
C LEU A 96 -7.72 1.88 -9.42
N VAL A 97 -8.30 2.39 -8.33
CA VAL A 97 -7.61 2.57 -7.04
C VAL A 97 -8.31 1.76 -5.98
N TYR A 98 -7.57 0.88 -5.31
CA TYR A 98 -8.02 0.21 -4.09
C TYR A 98 -7.28 0.80 -2.89
N SER A 99 -8.04 1.16 -1.86
CA SER A 99 -7.56 1.80 -0.64
C SER A 99 -8.12 1.04 0.56
N PHE A 100 -7.28 0.22 1.20
CA PHE A 100 -7.65 -0.54 2.40
C PHE A 100 -7.15 0.18 3.65
N GLY A 101 -8.01 0.20 4.67
CA GLY A 101 -7.78 0.93 5.92
C GLY A 101 -7.86 2.43 5.68
N ILE A 102 -9.08 2.94 5.67
CA ILE A 102 -9.34 4.38 5.48
C ILE A 102 -9.09 5.11 6.80
N GLY A 103 -9.43 4.46 7.91
CA GLY A 103 -9.48 5.11 9.20
C GLY A 103 -10.40 6.32 9.15
N ARG A 104 -10.00 7.39 9.83
CA ARG A 104 -10.82 8.61 10.00
C ARG A 104 -10.54 9.70 8.99
N ASP A 105 -9.72 9.44 7.97
CA ASP A 105 -9.34 10.44 6.98
C ASP A 105 -9.31 9.84 5.57
N SER A 106 -10.31 10.22 4.78
CA SER A 106 -10.51 9.77 3.40
C SER A 106 -9.96 10.74 2.34
N THR A 107 -9.17 11.73 2.76
CA THR A 107 -8.71 12.80 1.85
C THR A 107 -7.84 12.28 0.72
N PHE A 108 -7.07 11.20 0.92
CA PHE A 108 -6.38 10.52 -0.17
C PHE A 108 -7.34 9.96 -1.21
N ASP A 109 -8.35 9.20 -0.78
CA ASP A 109 -9.35 8.55 -1.64
C ASP A 109 -10.12 9.58 -2.47
N VAL A 110 -10.61 10.62 -1.80
CA VAL A 110 -11.29 11.75 -2.44
C VAL A 110 -10.33 12.49 -3.38
N GLY A 111 -9.07 12.67 -2.99
CA GLY A 111 -8.03 13.27 -3.81
C GLY A 111 -7.75 12.48 -5.09
N MET A 112 -7.66 11.16 -5.01
CA MET A 112 -7.46 10.29 -6.16
C MET A 112 -8.62 10.39 -7.16
N LYS A 113 -9.85 10.46 -6.64
CA LYS A 113 -11.04 10.70 -7.44
C LYS A 113 -11.05 12.09 -8.07
N ASN A 114 -10.77 13.14 -7.31
CA ASN A 114 -10.94 14.52 -7.78
C ASN A 114 -9.80 15.00 -8.68
N ILE A 115 -8.55 14.65 -8.36
CA ILE A 115 -7.35 15.12 -9.09
C ILE A 115 -7.13 14.30 -10.37
N PHE A 116 -7.26 12.98 -10.28
CA PHE A 116 -6.96 12.07 -11.40
C PHE A 116 -8.22 11.50 -12.07
N GLY A 117 -9.38 11.62 -11.42
CA GLY A 117 -10.63 11.09 -11.97
C GLY A 117 -10.69 9.57 -12.02
N CYS A 118 -9.98 8.89 -11.11
CA CYS A 118 -9.97 7.44 -11.02
C CYS A 118 -11.26 6.86 -10.43
N GLU A 119 -11.52 5.59 -10.75
CA GLU A 119 -12.47 4.75 -10.04
C GLU A 119 -11.83 4.33 -8.71
N VAL A 120 -12.35 4.80 -7.58
CA VAL A 120 -11.77 4.57 -6.24
C VAL A 120 -12.70 3.71 -5.41
N HIS A 121 -12.17 2.58 -4.91
CA HIS A 121 -12.82 1.71 -3.95
C HIS A 121 -12.09 1.75 -2.61
N SER A 122 -12.84 2.11 -1.58
CA SER A 122 -12.36 2.38 -0.22
C SER A 122 -12.88 1.29 0.71
N PHE A 123 -12.00 0.66 1.47
CA PHE A 123 -12.30 -0.55 2.24
C PHE A 123 -11.90 -0.38 3.70
N ASP A 124 -12.85 -0.51 4.63
CA ASP A 124 -12.56 -0.50 6.07
C ASP A 124 -13.62 -1.28 6.85
N PRO A 125 -13.28 -2.40 7.53
CA PRO A 125 -14.25 -3.18 8.29
C PRO A 125 -14.50 -2.62 9.70
N PHE A 126 -13.73 -1.62 10.14
CA PHE A 126 -13.74 -1.09 11.51
C PHE A 126 -14.37 0.30 11.59
N GLU A 127 -14.02 1.21 10.69
CA GLU A 127 -14.50 2.59 10.73
C GLU A 127 -15.82 2.77 9.96
N LYS A 128 -16.82 3.32 10.64
CA LYS A 128 -18.15 3.57 10.07
C LYS A 128 -18.36 5.05 9.74
N LYS A 129 -17.70 5.94 10.47
CA LYS A 129 -17.83 7.39 10.33
C LYS A 129 -16.67 7.93 9.51
N ILE A 130 -16.75 7.69 8.21
CA ILE A 130 -15.73 8.14 7.26
C ILE A 130 -16.16 9.49 6.67
N PRO A 131 -15.30 10.51 6.71
CA PRO A 131 -15.58 11.79 6.06
C PRO A 131 -15.84 11.62 4.56
N ASN A 132 -16.76 12.39 3.99
CA ASN A 132 -17.05 12.39 2.54
C ASN A 132 -17.36 10.99 1.96
N ARG A 133 -17.90 10.07 2.77
CA ARG A 133 -18.16 8.69 2.39
C ARG A 133 -19.06 8.57 1.17
N GLU A 134 -20.00 9.49 1.02
CA GLU A 134 -20.92 9.59 -0.12
C GLU A 134 -20.22 9.85 -1.47
N LEU A 135 -18.99 10.36 -1.45
CA LEU A 135 -18.19 10.55 -2.66
C LEU A 135 -17.42 9.29 -3.06
N LEU A 136 -17.43 8.24 -2.25
CA LEU A 136 -16.57 7.06 -2.38
C LEU A 136 -17.39 5.80 -2.66
N ASN A 137 -16.80 4.86 -3.40
CA ASN A 137 -17.32 3.48 -3.44
C ASN A 137 -16.80 2.76 -2.19
N PHE A 138 -17.46 3.00 -1.05
CA PHE A 138 -17.03 2.44 0.23
C PHE A 138 -17.56 1.02 0.48
N HIS A 139 -16.71 0.17 1.04
CA HIS A 139 -16.98 -1.23 1.38
C HIS A 139 -16.60 -1.51 2.83
N ASP A 140 -17.52 -2.10 3.58
CA ASP A 140 -17.31 -2.57 4.96
C ASP A 140 -16.62 -3.94 4.98
N ILE A 141 -15.48 -4.03 4.30
CA ILE A 141 -14.76 -5.27 4.02
C ILE A 141 -13.27 -5.04 4.33
N GLY A 142 -12.66 -5.93 5.08
CA GLY A 142 -11.20 -5.97 5.27
C GLY A 142 -10.50 -6.87 4.25
N ILE A 143 -9.18 -6.74 4.16
CA ILE A 143 -8.34 -7.62 3.36
C ILE A 143 -7.67 -8.69 4.22
N SER A 144 -7.59 -9.93 3.74
CA SER A 144 -6.96 -11.05 4.44
C SER A 144 -6.45 -12.13 3.47
N ASN A 145 -5.73 -13.15 3.95
CA ASN A 145 -5.37 -14.33 3.16
C ASN A 145 -6.55 -15.25 2.85
N LYS A 146 -7.63 -15.15 3.63
CA LYS A 146 -8.84 -15.95 3.42
C LYS A 146 -10.07 -15.08 3.46
N SER A 147 -11.02 -15.41 2.59
CA SER A 147 -12.34 -14.78 2.59
C SER A 147 -13.21 -15.43 3.67
N GLY A 148 -13.92 -14.62 4.45
CA GLY A 148 -14.78 -15.13 5.53
C GLY A 148 -15.22 -14.05 6.51
N ILE A 149 -15.91 -14.48 7.56
CA ILE A 149 -16.27 -13.63 8.69
C ILE A 149 -15.30 -13.91 9.84
N ASP A 150 -14.68 -12.85 10.36
CA ASP A 150 -13.84 -12.90 11.57
C ASP A 150 -14.26 -11.78 12.52
N GLY A 151 -14.48 -12.09 13.80
CA GLY A 151 -14.96 -11.13 14.79
C GLY A 151 -16.22 -10.35 14.38
N GLY A 152 -17.13 -11.00 13.62
CA GLY A 152 -18.37 -10.39 13.11
C GLY A 152 -18.19 -9.44 11.93
N ARG A 153 -17.00 -9.39 11.32
CA ARG A 153 -16.67 -8.52 10.18
C ARG A 153 -16.28 -9.33 8.97
N GLN A 154 -16.56 -8.79 7.79
CA GLN A 154 -16.24 -9.44 6.54
C GLN A 154 -14.80 -9.14 6.10
N PHE A 155 -14.08 -10.18 5.74
CA PHE A 155 -12.76 -10.09 5.13
C PHE A 155 -12.76 -10.85 3.80
N MET A 156 -12.00 -10.35 2.84
CA MET A 156 -11.82 -10.97 1.53
C MET A 156 -10.35 -11.03 1.13
N THR A 157 -10.00 -12.04 0.33
CA THR A 157 -8.74 -12.00 -0.43
C THR A 157 -8.80 -10.91 -1.49
N LEU A 158 -7.64 -10.43 -1.97
CA LEU A 158 -7.60 -9.49 -3.11
C LEU A 158 -8.27 -10.11 -4.34
N ARG A 159 -8.07 -11.41 -4.56
CA ARG A 159 -8.69 -12.16 -5.67
C ARG A 159 -10.21 -12.13 -5.59
N ASP A 160 -10.76 -12.42 -4.41
CA ASP A 160 -12.22 -12.46 -4.24
C ASP A 160 -12.82 -11.05 -4.19
N THR A 161 -12.10 -10.06 -3.67
CA THR A 161 -12.48 -8.64 -3.77
C THR A 161 -12.62 -8.22 -5.23
N ARG A 162 -11.64 -8.57 -6.09
CA ARG A 162 -11.74 -8.32 -7.53
C ARG A 162 -12.90 -9.04 -8.18
N LYS A 163 -13.19 -10.29 -7.81
CA LYS A 163 -14.38 -11.00 -8.32
C LYS A 163 -15.68 -10.34 -7.86
N HIS A 164 -15.79 -10.01 -6.58
CA HIS A 164 -16.97 -9.39 -5.98
C HIS A 164 -17.34 -8.07 -6.65
N LEU A 165 -16.33 -7.29 -7.06
CA LEU A 165 -16.50 -6.01 -7.76
C LEU A 165 -16.51 -6.14 -9.30
N ASN A 166 -16.47 -7.36 -9.86
CA ASN A 166 -16.35 -7.61 -11.30
C ASN A 166 -15.10 -6.96 -11.96
N HIS A 167 -13.99 -6.92 -11.23
CA HIS A 167 -12.70 -6.33 -11.60
C HIS A 167 -11.61 -7.38 -11.90
N THR A 168 -11.99 -8.62 -12.22
CA THR A 168 -11.03 -9.70 -12.55
C THR A 168 -10.16 -9.40 -13.76
N ASN A 169 -10.69 -8.65 -14.73
CA ASN A 169 -10.01 -8.26 -15.96
C ASN A 169 -9.57 -6.78 -15.97
N LYS A 170 -9.65 -6.08 -14.82
CA LYS A 170 -9.18 -4.69 -14.69
C LYS A 170 -7.87 -4.65 -13.92
N ASP A 171 -6.88 -3.93 -14.43
CA ASP A 171 -5.64 -3.69 -13.72
C ASP A 171 -5.84 -2.66 -12.60
N ILE A 172 -5.23 -2.93 -11.45
CA ILE A 172 -5.21 -1.99 -10.33
C ILE A 172 -4.06 -1.01 -10.58
N SER A 173 -4.38 0.28 -10.76
CA SER A 173 -3.38 1.32 -10.99
C SER A 173 -2.67 1.70 -9.69
N ILE A 174 -3.41 1.74 -8.57
CA ILE A 174 -2.86 2.01 -7.24
C ILE A 174 -3.53 1.08 -6.22
N LEU A 175 -2.70 0.43 -5.40
CA LEU A 175 -3.10 -0.33 -4.23
C LEU A 175 -2.48 0.31 -2.98
N LYS A 176 -3.31 0.96 -2.18
CA LYS A 176 -2.97 1.48 -0.85
C LYS A 176 -3.50 0.51 0.21
N MET A 177 -2.69 0.16 1.20
CA MET A 177 -3.06 -0.80 2.26
C MET A 177 -2.46 -0.36 3.59
N ASP A 178 -3.27 0.18 4.49
CA ASP A 178 -2.86 0.62 5.82
C ASP A 178 -3.76 -0.06 6.86
N VAL A 179 -3.47 -1.31 7.19
CA VAL A 179 -4.42 -2.24 7.84
C VAL A 179 -3.90 -2.82 9.16
N GLU A 180 -3.06 -2.05 9.85
CA GLU A 180 -2.68 -2.23 11.26
C GLU A 180 -2.29 -3.68 11.61
N SER A 181 -1.19 -4.17 11.02
CA SER A 181 -0.62 -5.52 11.15
C SER A 181 -1.36 -6.66 10.43
N SER A 182 -2.48 -6.41 9.74
CA SER A 182 -3.13 -7.41 8.88
C SER A 182 -2.39 -7.66 7.56
N GLU A 183 -1.38 -6.84 7.25
CA GLU A 183 -0.52 -6.97 6.07
C GLU A 183 0.19 -8.33 6.04
N TRP A 184 0.61 -8.82 7.21
CA TRP A 184 1.25 -10.14 7.38
C TRP A 184 0.32 -11.28 7.01
N ARG A 185 -0.94 -11.19 7.45
CA ARG A 185 -1.96 -12.18 7.14
C ARG A 185 -2.32 -12.16 5.67
N PHE A 186 -2.26 -11.01 4.99
CA PHE A 186 -2.53 -10.95 3.56
C PHE A 186 -1.49 -11.70 2.71
N LEU A 187 -0.22 -11.66 3.10
CA LEU A 187 0.89 -12.21 2.30
C LEU A 187 1.17 -13.69 2.53
N THR A 188 0.70 -14.23 3.65
CA THR A 188 0.87 -15.65 4.03
C THR A 188 -0.27 -16.54 3.52
N ALA A 189 -0.95 -16.13 2.45
CA ALA A 189 -2.02 -16.92 1.84
C ALA A 189 -1.45 -18.16 1.12
N ASN A 190 -1.77 -19.35 1.65
CA ASN A 190 -1.60 -20.63 0.97
C ASN A 190 -2.64 -20.83 -0.15
#